data_AF-A0A8T3LS95-F1
#
_entry.id   AF-A0A8T3LS95-F1
#
_cell.length_a   1.000
_cell.length_b   1.000
_cell.length_c   1.000
_cell.angle_alpha   90.00
_cell.angle_beta   90.00
_cell.angle_gamma   90.00
#
_symmetry.space_group_name_H-M   'P 1'
#
loop_
_entity.id
_entity.type
_entity.pdbx_description
1 polymer ?
#
loop_
_entity_poly.entity_id
_entity_poly.type
_entity_poly.pdbx_seq_one_letter_code
_entity_poly.pdbx_strand_id
1 'polypeptide(L)'
;MVVRPESIRLGAGDLRATVRRSTFLGPLVEYELAMDYHVVLAIDPDWMGHGLHQEGEEVACSLHPDQAYAMPPGEPIEVAPEDPDAITPEPPE
;
A
#
# COMPACT_ATOMS: atom_id res chain seq x y z
N MET A 1 12.31 2.43 -4.14
CA MET A 1 12.29 1.62 -2.90
C MET A 1 10.88 1.08 -2.74
N VAL A 2 10.73 -0.15 -2.28
CA VAL A 2 9.44 -0.80 -2.05
C VAL A 2 9.42 -1.32 -0.61
N VAL A 3 8.32 -1.08 0.09
CA VAL A 3 8.06 -1.58 1.44
C VAL A 3 6.73 -2.31 1.43
N ARG A 4 6.58 -3.31 2.30
CA ARG A 4 5.29 -3.98 2.49
C ARG A 4 4.40 -3.14 3.41
N PRO A 5 3.08 -3.08 3.21
CA PRO A 5 2.20 -2.28 4.07
C PRO A 5 2.31 -2.60 5.57
N GLU A 6 2.47 -3.87 5.93
CA GLU A 6 2.63 -4.35 7.31
C GLU A 6 3.95 -3.96 7.97
N SER A 7 4.92 -3.44 7.20
CA SER A 7 6.21 -2.96 7.70
C SER A 7 6.18 -1.52 8.19
N ILE A 8 5.07 -0.80 7.93
CA ILE A 8 4.87 0.58 8.36
C ILE A 8 4.22 0.56 9.75
N ARG A 9 4.86 1.22 10.71
CA ARG A 9 4.31 1.42 12.07
C ARG A 9 3.88 2.86 12.26
N LEU A 10 2.65 3.05 12.71
CA LEU A 10 2.08 4.35 13.05
C LEU A 10 2.42 4.73 14.50
N GLY A 11 2.49 6.03 14.78
CA GLY A 11 2.77 6.57 16.11
C GLY A 11 4.24 6.53 16.54
N ALA A 12 5.15 6.10 15.67
CA ALA A 12 6.59 6.00 15.96
C ALA A 12 7.42 6.52 14.78
N GLY A 13 8.59 7.09 15.05
CA GLY A 13 9.56 7.52 14.03
C GLY A 13 9.45 8.96 13.56
N ASP A 14 10.25 9.29 12.54
CA ASP A 14 10.45 10.66 12.06
C ASP A 14 9.72 10.95 10.74
N LEU A 15 9.23 9.93 10.04
CA LEU A 15 8.52 10.11 8.77
C LEU A 15 7.11 10.63 9.06
N ARG A 16 6.70 11.68 8.33
CA ARG A 16 5.39 12.31 8.50
C ARG A 16 4.49 11.94 7.35
N ALA A 17 3.24 11.61 7.66
CA ALA A 17 2.23 11.30 6.67
C ALA A 17 0.87 11.86 7.07
N THR A 18 0.06 12.21 6.09
CA THR A 18 -1.34 12.56 6.31
C THR A 18 -2.23 11.37 6.00
N VAL A 19 -3.10 11.01 6.92
CA VAL A 19 -4.11 9.96 6.71
C VAL A 19 -5.12 10.44 5.67
N ARG A 20 -5.24 9.72 4.57
CA ARG A 20 -6.27 9.99 3.54
C ARG A 20 -7.52 9.16 3.76
N ARG A 21 -7.35 7.94 4.27
CA ARG A 21 -8.44 6.99 4.55
C ARG A 21 -8.03 6.00 5.61
N SER A 22 -9.01 5.58 6.41
CA SER A 22 -8.89 4.48 7.37
C SER A 22 -9.98 3.45 7.08
N THR A 23 -9.59 2.22 6.77
CA THR A 23 -10.49 1.11 6.41
C THR A 23 -10.41 0.00 7.44
N PHE A 24 -11.54 -0.33 8.07
CA PHE A 24 -11.61 -1.48 8.97
C PHE A 24 -11.68 -2.79 8.18
N LEU A 25 -10.74 -3.69 8.48
CA LEU A 25 -10.65 -5.02 7.87
C LEU A 25 -10.91 -6.14 8.91
N GLY A 26 -11.70 -5.84 9.95
CA GLY A 26 -11.96 -6.74 11.07
C GLY A 26 -10.97 -6.50 12.21
N PRO A 27 -9.99 -7.38 12.46
CA PRO A 27 -9.00 -7.17 13.52
C PRO A 27 -7.94 -6.13 13.15
N LEU A 28 -7.84 -5.75 11.87
CA LEU A 28 -6.84 -4.82 11.35
C LEU A 28 -7.50 -3.53 10.86
N VAL A 29 -6.71 -2.46 10.85
CA VAL A 29 -7.04 -1.24 10.09
C VAL A 29 -6.01 -1.06 8.99
N GLU A 30 -6.48 -0.81 7.78
CA GLU A 30 -5.66 -0.35 6.67
C GLU A 30 -5.74 1.18 6.57
N TYR A 31 -4.60 1.83 6.44
CA TYR A 31 -4.53 3.28 6.23
C TYR A 31 -3.94 3.59 4.85
N GLU A 32 -4.59 4.50 4.13
CA GLU A 32 -4.00 5.17 2.98
C GLU A 32 -3.29 6.43 3.48
N LEU A 33 -1.98 6.51 3.31
CA LEU A 33 -1.13 7.57 3.85
C LEU A 33 -0.52 8.37 2.71
N ALA A 34 -0.71 9.68 2.72
CA ALA A 34 0.00 10.61 1.85
C ALA A 34 1.36 10.98 2.48
N MET A 35 2.44 10.71 1.77
CA MET A 35 3.82 11.06 2.13
C MET A 35 4.47 11.81 0.96
N ASP A 36 4.59 13.13 1.08
CA ASP A 36 5.07 14.01 0.01
C ASP A 36 4.36 13.75 -1.34
N TYR A 37 5.05 13.13 -2.30
CA TYR A 37 4.57 12.79 -3.65
C TYR A 37 4.08 11.34 -3.78
N HIS A 38 4.07 10.58 -2.70
CA HIS A 38 3.72 9.17 -2.68
C HIS A 38 2.48 8.93 -1.83
N VAL A 39 1.72 7.91 -2.24
CA VAL A 39 0.67 7.32 -1.42
C VAL A 39 1.12 5.91 -1.08
N VAL A 40 1.10 5.57 0.21
CA VAL A 40 1.46 4.25 0.71
C VAL A 40 0.32 3.67 1.53
N LEU A 41 0.26 2.35 1.59
CA LEU A 41 -0.65 1.64 2.48
C LEU A 41 0.09 1.21 3.73
N ALA A 42 -0.57 1.31 4.88
CA ALA A 42 -0.09 0.77 6.15
C ALA A 42 -1.15 -0.18 6.73
N ILE A 43 -0.71 -1.31 7.27
CA ILE A 43 -1.60 -2.26 7.97
C ILE A 43 -1.27 -2.24 9.45
N ASP A 44 -2.27 -1.90 10.26
CA ASP A 44 -2.16 -1.73 11.69
C ASP A 44 -2.98 -2.79 12.45
N PRO A 45 -2.30 -3.80 13.04
CA PRO A 45 -2.95 -4.78 13.90
C PRO A 45 -3.20 -4.28 15.33
N ASP A 46 -2.54 -3.20 15.76
CA ASP A 46 -2.48 -2.75 17.15
C ASP A 46 -3.25 -1.45 17.40
N TRP A 47 -4.11 -1.05 16.44
CA TRP A 47 -4.89 0.20 16.46
C TRP A 47 -5.71 0.41 17.75
N MET A 48 -6.12 -0.67 18.42
CA MET A 48 -6.85 -0.58 19.70
C MET A 48 -5.98 -0.01 20.83
N GLY A 49 -4.65 -0.17 20.76
CA GLY A 49 -3.71 0.28 21.78
C GLY A 49 -3.45 1.79 21.75
N HIS A 50 -3.54 2.43 20.57
CA HIS A 50 -3.28 3.86 20.39
C HIS A 50 -4.46 4.66 19.82
N GLY A 51 -5.56 3.99 19.48
CA GLY A 51 -6.74 4.60 18.86
C GLY A 51 -6.65 4.66 17.34
N LEU A 52 -7.81 4.87 16.72
CA LEU A 52 -7.95 4.99 15.27
C LEU A 52 -7.55 6.40 14.82
N HIS A 53 -6.66 6.48 13.84
CA HIS A 53 -6.34 7.76 13.19
C HIS A 53 -7.41 8.16 12.17
N GLN A 54 -7.71 9.46 12.11
CA GLN A 54 -8.78 10.00 11.27
C GLN A 54 -8.27 10.59 9.96
N GLU A 55 -9.14 10.64 8.95
CA GLU A 55 -8.84 11.34 7.70
C GLU A 55 -8.45 12.81 7.96
N GLY A 56 -7.34 13.24 7.35
CA GLY A 56 -6.74 14.56 7.53
C GLY A 56 -5.76 14.66 8.71
N GLU A 57 -5.65 13.64 9.56
CA GLU A 57 -4.69 13.62 10.67
C GLU A 57 -3.25 13.46 10.15
N GLU A 58 -2.32 14.22 10.73
CA GLU A 58 -0.88 14.01 10.51
C GLU A 58 -0.34 13.01 11.55
N VAL A 59 0.26 11.93 11.06
CA VAL A 59 0.80 10.85 11.87
C VAL A 59 2.31 10.72 11.67
N ALA A 60 3.00 10.41 12.76
CA ALA A 60 4.38 9.93 12.70
C ALA A 60 4.37 8.46 12.29
N CYS A 61 5.31 8.06 11.43
CA CYS A 61 5.48 6.69 11.01
C CYS A 61 6.95 6.29 10.87
N SER A 62 7.17 4.99 10.96
CA SER A 62 8.47 4.36 10.82
C SER A 62 8.37 3.15 9.92
N LEU A 63 9.47 2.86 9.25
CA LEU A 63 9.62 1.71 8.36
C LEU A 63 10.59 0.75 9.02
N HIS A 64 10.28 -0.55 9.00
CA HIS A 64 11.26 -1.55 9.40
C HIS A 64 12.34 -1.65 8.30
N PRO A 65 13.61 -1.26 8.56
CA PRO A 65 14.62 -1.17 7.51
C PRO A 65 14.91 -2.52 6.84
N ASP A 66 14.84 -3.62 7.60
CA ASP A 66 15.03 -4.98 7.05
C ASP A 66 13.91 -5.44 6.10
N GLN A 67 12.84 -4.67 5.99
CA GLN A 67 11.70 -4.93 5.09
C GLN A 67 11.60 -3.90 3.96
N ALA A 68 12.63 -3.07 3.79
CA ALA A 68 12.77 -2.14 2.69
C ALA A 68 13.64 -2.73 1.59
N TYR A 69 13.07 -2.81 0.38
CA TYR A 69 13.73 -3.39 -0.78
C TYR A 69 14.07 -2.29 -1.79
N ALA A 70 15.35 -2.22 -2.17
CA ALA A 70 15.78 -1.42 -3.30
C ALA A 70 15.49 -2.18 -4.59
N MET A 71 14.62 -1.62 -5.42
CA MET A 71 14.40 -2.10 -6.77
C MET A 71 15.29 -1.29 -7.73
N PRO A 72 15.96 -1.92 -8.70
CA PRO A 72 16.60 -1.17 -9.77
C PRO A 72 15.53 -0.38 -10.54
N PRO A 73 15.88 0.76 -11.17
CA PRO A 73 14.96 1.44 -12.08
C PRO A 73 14.53 0.44 -13.16
N GLY A 74 13.23 0.17 -13.25
CA GLY A 74 12.69 -0.78 -14.22
C GLY A 74 12.78 -0.23 -15.65
N GLU A 75 13.05 -1.09 -16.62
CA GLU A 75 12.68 -0.82 -18.01
C GLU A 75 11.16 -0.93 -18.14
N PRO A 76 10.50 -0.09 -18.96
CA PRO A 76 9.06 -0.19 -19.18
C PRO A 76 8.72 -1.59 -19.70
N ILE A 77 7.89 -2.32 -18.96
CA ILE A 77 7.32 -3.59 -19.45
C ILE A 77 6.27 -3.20 -20.49
N GLU A 78 6.58 -3.45 -21.77
CA GLU A 78 5.61 -3.31 -22.85
C GLU A 78 4.57 -4.43 -22.70
N VAL A 79 3.47 -4.13 -22.03
CA VAL A 79 2.33 -5.05 -21.95
C VAL A 79 1.65 -5.02 -23.31
N ALA A 80 1.83 -6.08 -24.11
CA ALA A 80 1.07 -6.25 -25.34
C ALA A 80 -0.42 -6.23 -24.98
N PRO A 81 -1.26 -5.50 -25.73
CA PRO A 81 -2.70 -5.48 -25.47
C PRO A 81 -3.23 -6.91 -25.52
N GLU A 82 -3.95 -7.34 -24.48
CA GLU A 82 -4.74 -8.58 -24.55
C GLU A 82 -5.74 -8.41 -25.69
N ASP A 83 -5.65 -9.27 -26.70
CA ASP A 83 -6.57 -9.28 -27.83
C ASP A 83 -7.95 -9.74 -27.34
N PRO A 84 -8.95 -8.83 -27.26
CA PRO A 84 -10.26 -9.16 -26.72
C PRO A 84 -11.05 -10.15 -27.59
N ASP A 85 -10.59 -10.43 -28.81
CA ASP A 85 -11.26 -11.30 -29.79
C ASP A 85 -10.69 -12.73 -29.86
N ALA A 86 -9.80 -13.14 -28.95
CA ALA A 86 -9.32 -14.52 -28.84
C ALA A 86 -10.38 -15.48 -28.25
N ILE A 87 -11.61 -15.46 -28.79
CA ILE A 87 -12.57 -16.55 -28.66
C ILE A 87 -12.17 -17.58 -29.72
N THR A 88 -11.47 -18.63 -29.29
CA THR A 88 -11.20 -19.80 -30.15
C THR A 88 -12.52 -20.32 -30.73
N PRO A 89 -12.70 -20.33 -32.07
CA PRO A 89 -13.91 -20.88 -32.68
C PRO A 89 -13.94 -22.41 -32.52
N GLU A 90 -15.14 -22.96 -32.23
CA GLU A 90 -15.41 -24.40 -32.21
C GLU A 90 -15.03 -25.08 -33.53
N PRO A 91 -14.68 -26.38 -33.50
CA PRO A 91 -14.89 -27.24 -34.66
C PRO A 91 -15.59 -28.58 -34.26
N PRO A 92 -16.10 -29.36 -35.23
CA PRO A 92 -17.42 -29.20 -35.85
C PRO A 92 -18.33 -30.44 -35.63
N GLU A 93 -19.59 -30.32 -36.08
CA GLU A 93 -20.74 -31.26 -36.14
C GLU A 93 -20.57 -32.73 -35.67
#